data_AF-A0A522MHC0-F1
#
_entry.id   AF-A0A522MHC0-F1
#
_cell.length_a   1.000
_cell.length_b   1.000
_cell.length_c   1.000
_cell.angle_alpha   90.00
_cell.angle_beta   90.00
_cell.angle_gamma   90.00
#
_symmetry.space_group_name_H-M   'P 1'
#
loop_
_entity.id
_entity.type
_entity.pdbx_description
1 polymer ?
#
loop_
_entity_poly.entity_id
_entity_poly.type
_entity_poly.pdbx_seq_one_letter_code
_entity_poly.pdbx_strand_id
1 'polypeptide(L)'
;MKDMKRALRGAMASTTMPELSRYVAQLERDADQASRQPYRSDQATYDEGMQKLKLQLAAVDEAIRANDMNEAKQDLRKINATRKHYHDLLN
;
A
#
# COMPACT_ATOMS: atom_id res chain seq x y z
N MET A 1 -7.73 1.45 6.81
CA MET A 1 -7.93 0.61 5.59
C MET A 1 -8.69 1.29 4.45
N LYS A 2 -9.74 2.08 4.71
CA LYS A 2 -10.53 2.73 3.65
C LYS A 2 -9.72 3.72 2.83
N ASP A 3 -8.89 4.55 3.48
CA ASP A 3 -8.07 5.57 2.81
C ASP A 3 -6.99 4.92 1.94
N MET A 4 -6.26 3.93 2.48
CA MET A 4 -5.33 3.10 1.70
C MET A 4 -5.98 2.50 0.45
N LYS A 5 -7.21 1.97 0.56
CA LYS A 5 -7.95 1.42 -0.59
C LYS A 5 -8.24 2.50 -1.64
N ARG A 6 -8.54 3.73 -1.22
CA ARG A 6 -8.78 4.86 -2.12
C ARG A 6 -7.48 5.30 -2.80
N ALA A 7 -6.40 5.46 -2.05
CA ALA A 7 -5.08 5.81 -2.58
C ALA A 7 -4.59 4.78 -3.60
N LEU A 8 -4.70 3.48 -3.27
CA LEU A 8 -4.32 2.39 -4.17
C LEU A 8 -5.13 2.39 -5.48
N ARG A 9 -6.45 2.63 -5.40
CA ARG A 9 -7.29 2.75 -6.61
C ARG A 9 -6.88 3.95 -7.46
N GLY A 10 -6.56 5.08 -6.83
CA GLY A 10 -6.02 6.24 -7.52
C GLY A 10 -4.72 5.90 -8.26
N ALA A 11 -3.77 5.29 -7.56
CA ALA A 11 -2.48 4.91 -8.13
C ALA A 11 -2.61 3.92 -9.32
N MET A 12 -3.52 2.94 -9.22
CA MET A 12 -3.78 2.01 -10.33
C MET A 12 -4.44 2.70 -11.54
N ALA A 13 -5.27 3.72 -11.30
CA ALA A 13 -5.97 4.47 -12.34
C ALA A 13 -5.11 5.57 -12.99
N SER A 14 -4.01 6.00 -12.35
CA SER A 14 -3.10 7.01 -12.88
C SER A 14 -2.59 6.64 -14.27
N THR A 15 -2.57 7.62 -15.17
CA THR A 15 -2.02 7.46 -16.53
C THR A 15 -0.66 8.13 -16.67
N THR A 16 -0.27 8.95 -15.69
CA THR A 16 1.01 9.66 -15.66
C THR A 16 1.82 9.30 -14.41
N MET A 17 3.15 9.39 -14.52
CA MET A 17 4.04 9.11 -13.38
C MET A 17 3.78 10.08 -12.20
N PRO A 18 3.62 11.41 -12.42
CA PRO A 18 3.33 12.33 -11.32
C PRO A 18 2.03 12.00 -10.56
N GLU A 19 0.97 11.59 -11.26
CA GLU A 19 -0.27 11.15 -10.61
C GLU A 19 -0.06 9.88 -9.80
N LEU A 20 0.64 8.89 -10.38
CA LEU A 20 0.97 7.64 -9.69
C LEU A 20 1.75 7.93 -8.41
N SER A 21 2.85 8.70 -8.50
CA SER A 21 3.68 9.08 -7.36
C SER A 21 2.89 9.80 -6.28
N ARG A 22 1.96 10.70 -6.65
CA ARG A 22 1.11 11.40 -5.67
C ARG A 22 0.23 10.44 -4.88
N TYR A 23 -0.38 9.46 -5.54
CA TYR A 23 -1.24 8.48 -4.87
C TYR A 23 -0.43 7.47 -4.05
N VAL A 24 0.76 7.07 -4.52
CA VAL A 24 1.67 6.21 -3.75
C VAL A 24 2.13 6.92 -2.48
N ALA A 25 2.52 8.19 -2.56
CA ALA A 25 2.87 8.99 -1.37
C ALA A 25 1.67 9.18 -0.40
N GLN A 26 0.43 9.16 -0.89
CA GLN A 26 -0.74 9.11 -0.01
C GLN A 26 -0.88 7.74 0.66
N LEU A 27 -0.69 6.65 -0.10
CA LEU A 27 -0.78 5.29 0.41
C LEU A 27 0.26 5.02 1.50
N GLU A 28 1.50 5.48 1.32
CA GLU A 28 2.56 5.40 2.33
C GLU A 28 2.17 6.12 3.62
N ARG A 29 1.68 7.36 3.52
CA ARG A 29 1.22 8.13 4.68
C ARG A 29 0.07 7.44 5.41
N ASP A 30 -0.88 6.88 4.67
CA ASP A 30 -2.01 6.14 5.25
C ASP A 30 -1.52 4.86 5.96
N ALA A 31 -0.54 4.15 5.39
CA ALA A 31 0.08 2.96 5.97
C ALA A 31 0.86 3.30 7.25
N ASP A 32 1.66 4.36 7.23
CA ASP A 32 2.40 4.84 8.39
C ASP A 32 1.49 5.31 9.51
N GLN A 33 0.40 6.03 9.19
CA GLN A 33 -0.57 6.43 10.19
C GLN A 33 -1.25 5.22 10.83
N ALA A 34 -1.63 4.23 10.02
CA ALA A 34 -2.31 3.04 10.51
C ALA A 34 -1.38 2.18 11.38
N SER A 35 -0.13 1.95 10.96
CA SER A 35 0.83 1.13 11.72
C SER A 35 1.14 1.65 13.12
N ARG A 36 0.86 2.94 13.41
CA ARG A 36 1.00 3.53 14.74
C ARG A 36 -0.22 3.32 15.64
N GLN A 37 -1.34 2.85 15.09
CA GLN A 37 -2.56 2.62 15.83
C GLN A 37 -2.56 1.20 16.41
N PRO A 38 -2.87 1.03 17.71
CA PRO A 38 -3.02 -0.29 18.29
C PRO A 38 -4.27 -0.98 17.72
N TYR A 39 -4.14 -2.25 17.38
CA TYR A 39 -5.20 -3.10 16.88
C TYR A 39 -5.63 -4.10 17.97
N ARG A 40 -6.83 -3.89 18.52
CA ARG A 40 -7.27 -4.55 19.77
C ARG A 40 -7.51 -6.06 19.66
N SER A 41 -7.83 -6.57 18.48
CA SER A 41 -8.24 -7.98 18.32
C SER A 41 -7.03 -8.90 18.20
N ASP A 42 -6.17 -8.62 17.23
CA ASP A 42 -4.95 -9.39 16.98
C ASP A 42 -3.84 -8.44 16.51
N GLN A 43 -3.10 -7.90 17.47
CA GLN A 43 -2.00 -6.96 17.20
C GLN A 43 -0.88 -7.62 16.40
N ALA A 44 -0.58 -8.91 16.65
CA ALA A 44 0.54 -9.60 16.01
C ALA A 44 0.30 -9.76 14.50
N THR A 45 -0.90 -10.24 14.13
CA THR A 45 -1.29 -10.36 12.72
C THR A 45 -1.39 -9.00 12.03
N TYR A 46 -1.85 -7.96 12.76
CA TYR A 46 -1.87 -6.60 12.24
C TYR A 46 -0.46 -6.06 11.94
N ASP A 47 0.47 -6.20 12.88
CA ASP A 47 1.85 -5.74 12.74
C ASP A 47 2.58 -6.46 11.60
N GLU A 48 2.38 -7.78 11.47
CA GLU A 48 2.90 -8.57 10.36
C GLU A 48 2.40 -8.02 9.01
N GLY A 49 1.09 -7.76 8.92
CA GLY A 49 0.48 -7.17 7.72
C GLY A 49 1.03 -5.80 7.38
N MET A 50 1.27 -4.94 8.39
CA MET A 50 1.85 -3.61 8.19
C MET A 50 3.33 -3.68 7.78
N GLN A 51 4.11 -4.60 8.35
CA GLN A 51 5.50 -4.81 7.92
C GLN A 51 5.58 -5.28 6.47
N LYS A 52 4.74 -6.23 6.08
CA LYS A 52 4.68 -6.72 4.70
C LYS A 52 4.24 -5.64 3.72
N LEU A 53 3.27 -4.82 4.12
CA LEU A 53 2.82 -3.67 3.34
C LEU A 53 3.98 -2.67 3.09
N LYS A 54 4.76 -2.37 4.14
CA LYS A 54 5.91 -1.46 4.06
C LYS A 54 7.00 -1.96 3.11
N LEU A 55 7.32 -3.26 3.16
CA LEU A 55 8.29 -3.87 2.23
C LEU A 55 7.82 -3.78 0.77
N GLN A 56 6.53 -4.00 0.53
CA GLN A 56 5.98 -3.90 -0.83
C GLN A 56 5.92 -2.46 -1.34
N LEU A 57 5.68 -1.49 -0.46
CA LEU A 57 5.73 -0.07 -0.83
C LEU A 57 7.13 0.35 -1.27
N ALA A 58 8.17 -0.12 -0.59
CA ALA A 58 9.55 0.16 -1.01
C ALA A 58 9.86 -0.33 -2.44
N ALA A 59 9.31 -1.48 -2.85
CA ALA A 59 9.44 -1.96 -4.23
C ALA A 59 8.71 -1.06 -5.25
N VAL A 60 7.53 -0.55 -4.90
CA VAL A 60 6.82 0.45 -5.73
C VAL A 60 7.66 1.72 -5.86
N ASP A 61 8.30 2.19 -4.78
CA ASP A 61 9.15 3.39 -4.83
C ASP A 61 10.42 3.18 -5.65
N GLU A 62 10.99 1.98 -5.66
CA GLU A 62 12.08 1.61 -6.58
C GLU A 62 11.62 1.69 -8.04
N ALA A 63 10.45 1.12 -8.36
CA ALA A 63 9.89 1.20 -9.71
C ALA A 63 9.57 2.65 -10.13
N ILE A 64 9.02 3.47 -9.22
CA ILE A 64 8.79 4.90 -9.48
C ILE A 64 10.10 5.64 -9.75
N ARG A 65 11.15 5.38 -8.95
CA ARG A 65 12.48 6.00 -9.15
C ARG A 65 13.12 5.57 -10.47
N ALA A 66 12.86 4.35 -10.91
CA ALA A 66 13.25 3.85 -12.23
C ALA A 66 12.37 4.37 -13.38
N ASN A 67 11.34 5.17 -13.08
CA ASN A 67 10.31 5.64 -14.02
C ASN A 67 9.59 4.48 -14.74
N ASP A 68 9.48 3.32 -14.09
CA ASP A 68 8.78 2.14 -14.59
C ASP A 68 7.34 2.08 -14.06
N MET A 69 6.40 2.61 -14.84
CA MET A 69 4.98 2.60 -14.46
C MET A 69 4.40 1.19 -14.45
N ASN A 70 4.89 0.30 -15.30
CA ASN A 70 4.33 -1.03 -15.42
C ASN A 70 4.70 -1.87 -14.20
N GLU A 71 5.97 -1.83 -13.79
CA GLU A 71 6.42 -2.51 -12.58
C GLU A 71 5.77 -1.90 -11.33
N ALA A 72 5.68 -0.57 -11.23
CA ALA A 72 5.01 0.09 -10.11
C ALA A 72 3.54 -0.36 -9.99
N LYS A 73 2.82 -0.47 -11.11
CA LYS A 73 1.43 -0.98 -11.12
C LYS A 73 1.34 -2.48 -10.82
N GLN A 74 2.33 -3.27 -11.24
CA GLN A 74 2.41 -4.67 -10.90
C GLN A 74 2.58 -4.86 -9.38
N ASP A 75 3.47 -4.09 -8.77
CA ASP A 75 3.69 -4.13 -7.32
C ASP A 75 2.49 -3.61 -6.53
N LEU A 76 1.81 -2.56 -7.02
CA LEU A 76 0.55 -2.10 -6.43
C LEU A 76 -0.55 -3.17 -6.43
N ARG A 77 -0.58 -4.07 -7.42
CA ARG A 77 -1.51 -5.22 -7.42
C ARG A 77 -1.17 -6.21 -6.30
N LYS A 78 0.12 -6.48 -6.07
CA LYS A 78 0.60 -7.33 -4.95
C LYS A 78 0.20 -6.70 -3.61
N ILE A 79 0.38 -5.39 -3.46
CA ILE A 79 -0.08 -4.63 -2.28
C ILE A 79 -1.59 -4.79 -2.05
N ASN A 80 -2.40 -4.68 -3.10
CA ASN A 80 -3.85 -4.84 -2.96
C ASN A 80 -4.25 -6.24 -2.47
N ALA A 81 -3.53 -7.28 -2.92
CA ALA A 81 -3.73 -8.65 -2.47
C ALA A 81 -3.37 -8.81 -0.97
N THR A 82 -2.19 -8.33 -0.55
CA THR A 82 -1.78 -8.30 0.85
C THR A 82 -2.79 -7.57 1.73
N ARG A 83 -3.18 -6.35 1.33
CA ARG A 83 -4.16 -5.54 2.06
C ARG A 83 -5.50 -6.25 2.21
N LYS A 84 -5.97 -6.98 1.18
CA LYS A 84 -7.20 -7.79 1.28
C LYS A 84 -7.01 -8.93 2.27
N HIS A 85 -5.94 -9.71 2.12
CA HIS A 85 -5.65 -10.85 2.99
C HIS A 85 -5.66 -10.49 4.48
N TYR A 86 -4.89 -9.48 4.89
CA TYR A 86 -4.87 -9.06 6.30
C TYR A 86 -6.16 -8.35 6.73
N HIS A 87 -6.91 -7.75 5.82
CA HIS A 87 -8.25 -7.24 6.16
C HIS A 87 -9.22 -8.38 6.48
N ASP A 88 -9.16 -9.46 5.71
CA ASP A 88 -10.03 -10.63 5.86
C ASP A 88 -9.64 -11.45 7.10
N LEU A 89 -8.36 -11.48 7.50
CA LEU A 89 -7.91 -12.13 8.74
C LEU A 89 -8.31 -11.38 10.02
N LEU A 90 -8.50 -10.06 9.92
CA LEU A 90 -8.73 -9.19 11.08
C LEU A 90 -10.19 -8.74 11.22
N ASN A 91 -11.07 -9.08 10.27
CA ASN A 91 -12.52 -8.87 10.34
C ASN A 91 -13.24 -10.14 10.81
#